data_AF-A0A1F6TA16-F1
#
_entry.id   AF-A0A1F6TA16-F1
#
_cell.length_a   1.000
_cell.length_b   1.000
_cell.length_c   1.000
_cell.angle_alpha   90.00
_cell.angle_beta   90.00
_cell.angle_gamma   90.00
#
_symmetry.space_group_name_H-M   'P 1'
#
loop_
_entity.id
_entity.type
_entity.pdbx_description
1 polymer ?
#
loop_
_entity_poly.entity_id
_entity_poly.type
_entity_poly.pdbx_seq_one_letter_code
_entity_poly.pdbx_strand_id
1 'polypeptide(L)'
;MTAWTLVLAAAVLGALSFFEPCTIATHTLFSVRSHARPWPGCCRELLTLWATRSLLAVGLLLLALATTAPPAWGTYVPSAILTVMATVYIVSRVQYIPVPHLEFHKLIPGSARLPHAVQLGMTLPACTLPLFLIVLGVTITLDSPVLAVVGGLAFAGLFTLPTAVMSVTGLSEAGQCFLRYSALATPCITAVLLYGAAVHLLF
;
A
#
# COMPACT_ATOMS: atom_id res chain seq x y z
N MET A 1 -2.13 1.44 -22.30
CA MET A 1 -1.27 1.32 -21.11
C MET A 1 -0.46 0.04 -21.24
N THR A 2 0.86 0.07 -21.02
CA THR A 2 1.73 -1.11 -21.20
C THR A 2 1.88 -1.89 -19.90
N ALA A 3 2.16 -3.19 -19.97
CA ALA A 3 2.41 -4.05 -18.79
C ALA A 3 3.44 -3.45 -17.82
N TRP A 4 4.46 -2.77 -18.35
CA TRP A 4 5.49 -2.08 -17.57
C TRP A 4 4.95 -0.93 -16.71
N THR A 5 3.93 -0.20 -17.19
CA THR A 5 3.33 0.90 -16.42
C THR A 5 2.64 0.41 -15.16
N LEU A 6 2.01 -0.77 -15.20
CA LEU A 6 1.34 -1.35 -14.04
C LEU A 6 2.35 -1.74 -12.95
N VAL A 7 3.44 -2.42 -13.34
CA VAL A 7 4.47 -2.85 -12.37
C VAL A 7 5.20 -1.65 -11.78
N LEU A 8 5.56 -0.66 -12.61
CA LEU A 8 6.21 0.57 -12.14
C LEU A 8 5.28 1.38 -11.24
N ALA A 9 4.01 1.54 -11.60
CA ALA A 9 3.03 2.21 -10.75
C ALA A 9 2.85 1.46 -9.43
N ALA A 10 2.65 0.15 -9.45
CA ALA A 10 2.52 -0.66 -8.24
C ALA A 10 3.76 -0.58 -7.34
N ALA A 11 4.96 -0.58 -7.92
CA ALA A 11 6.22 -0.42 -7.18
C ALA A 11 6.33 0.98 -6.56
N VAL A 12 6.17 2.04 -7.35
CA VAL A 12 6.27 3.43 -6.88
C VAL A 12 5.22 3.72 -5.81
N LEU A 13 3.97 3.29 -6.04
CA LEU A 13 2.88 3.47 -5.08
C LEU A 13 3.07 2.60 -3.83
N GLY A 14 3.64 1.40 -3.95
CA GLY A 14 4.02 0.54 -2.83
C GLY A 14 5.11 1.16 -1.96
N ALA A 15 6.12 1.77 -2.59
CA ALA A 15 7.17 2.51 -1.89
C ALA A 15 6.63 3.78 -1.20
N LEU A 16 5.79 4.54 -1.90
CA LEU A 16 5.19 5.76 -1.35
C LEU A 16 4.23 5.47 -0.20
N SER A 17 3.45 4.39 -0.29
CA SER A 17 2.52 3.98 0.77
C SER A 17 3.24 3.58 2.05
N PHE A 18 4.50 3.11 2.00
CA PHE A 18 5.26 2.82 3.22
C PHE A 18 5.50 4.08 4.07
N PHE A 19 5.79 5.21 3.43
CA PHE A 19 6.16 6.45 4.10
C PHE A 19 4.96 7.27 4.60
N GLU A 20 3.76 6.75 4.50
CA GLU A 20 2.61 7.42 5.08
C GLU A 20 2.67 7.37 6.62
N PRO A 21 2.22 8.41 7.34
CA PRO A 21 2.33 8.47 8.80
C PRO A 21 1.52 7.36 9.49
N CYS A 22 0.38 6.99 8.90
CA CYS A 22 -0.47 5.87 9.31
C CYS A 22 0.24 4.51 9.22
N THR A 23 1.13 4.34 8.24
CA THR A 23 1.93 3.12 8.05
C THR A 23 3.20 3.18 8.87
N ILE A 24 3.88 4.33 8.93
CA ILE A 24 5.08 4.52 9.74
C ILE A 24 4.79 4.18 11.22
N ALA A 25 3.68 4.66 11.79
CA ALA A 25 3.35 4.37 13.19
C ALA A 25 3.18 2.86 13.46
N THR A 26 2.49 2.15 12.57
CA THR A 26 2.22 0.72 12.74
C THR A 26 3.45 -0.13 12.43
N HIS A 27 4.25 0.24 11.43
CA HIS A 27 5.48 -0.46 11.07
C HIS A 27 6.63 -0.23 12.03
N THR A 28 6.76 0.96 12.60
CA THR A 28 7.76 1.24 13.64
C THR A 28 7.47 0.46 14.92
N LEU A 29 6.21 0.42 15.36
CA LEU A 29 5.80 -0.41 16.50
C LEU A 29 6.04 -1.90 16.24
N PHE A 30 5.72 -2.37 15.04
CA PHE A 30 6.01 -3.75 14.64
C PHE A 30 7.51 -4.05 14.59
N SER A 31 8.31 -3.18 13.98
CA SER A 31 9.76 -3.38 13.82
C SER A 31 10.50 -3.38 15.15
N VAL A 32 10.11 -2.51 16.09
CA VAL A 32 10.68 -2.49 17.45
C VAL A 32 10.36 -3.79 18.20
N ARG A 33 9.12 -4.29 18.08
CA ARG A 33 8.71 -5.55 18.71
C ARG A 33 9.37 -6.77 18.06
N SER A 34 9.52 -6.79 16.74
CA SER A 34 10.17 -7.89 16.02
C SER A 34 11.68 -7.94 16.27
N HIS A 35 12.34 -6.77 16.36
CA HIS A 35 13.76 -6.67 16.69
C HIS A 35 14.07 -7.19 18.10
N ALA A 36 13.12 -7.09 19.04
CA ALA A 36 13.27 -7.65 20.39
C ALA A 36 13.20 -9.20 20.42
N ARG A 37 12.90 -9.88 19.30
CA ARG A 37 12.85 -11.34 19.22
C ARG A 37 14.14 -11.92 18.63
N PRO A 38 14.54 -13.14 19.04
CA PRO A 38 15.68 -13.85 18.46
C PRO A 38 15.45 -14.16 16.97
N TRP A 39 16.54 -14.27 16.22
CA TRP A 39 16.61 -14.28 14.76
C TRP A 39 15.64 -15.22 14.01
N PRO A 40 15.34 -16.46 14.45
CA PRO A 40 14.34 -17.26 13.73
C PRO A 40 12.91 -16.74 13.93
N GLY A 41 12.64 -16.04 15.04
CA GLY A 41 11.34 -15.44 15.32
C GLY A 41 11.09 -14.16 14.51
N CYS A 42 12.11 -13.31 14.33
CA CYS A 42 11.99 -12.07 13.56
C CYS A 42 11.69 -12.36 12.09
N CYS A 43 12.49 -13.24 11.45
CA CYS A 43 12.29 -13.60 10.05
C CYS A 43 10.94 -14.27 9.81
N ARG A 44 10.47 -15.11 10.75
CA ARG A 44 9.16 -15.77 10.64
C ARG A 44 8.01 -14.77 10.69
N GLU A 45 8.02 -13.81 11.61
CA GLU A 45 6.97 -12.79 11.72
C GLU A 45 6.98 -11.82 10.52
N LEU A 46 8.16 -11.53 9.98
CA LEU A 46 8.29 -10.71 8.78
C LEU A 46 7.77 -11.44 7.54
N LEU A 47 8.09 -12.72 7.40
CA LEU A 47 7.61 -13.55 6.29
C LEU A 47 6.10 -13.77 6.37
N THR A 48 5.53 -13.95 7.56
CA THR A 48 4.07 -14.03 7.73
C THR A 48 3.39 -12.70 7.39
N LEU A 49 3.96 -11.56 7.78
CA LEU A 49 3.46 -10.24 7.39
C LEU A 49 3.47 -10.06 5.86
N TRP A 50 4.60 -10.37 5.21
CA TRP A 50 4.72 -10.26 3.76
C TRP A 50 3.76 -11.20 3.03
N ALA A 51 3.67 -12.46 3.47
CA ALA A 51 2.81 -13.46 2.86
C ALA A 51 1.32 -13.07 2.99
N THR A 52 0.88 -12.63 4.17
CA THR A 52 -0.51 -12.23 4.39
C THR A 52 -0.88 -10.98 3.59
N ARG A 53 0.02 -9.98 3.53
CA ARG A 53 -0.19 -8.78 2.72
C ARG A 53 -0.21 -9.08 1.22
N SER A 54 0.70 -9.94 0.76
CA SER A 54 0.74 -10.38 -0.64
C SER A 54 -0.53 -11.14 -1.01
N LEU A 55 -0.96 -12.06 -0.15
CA LEU A 55 -2.19 -12.82 -0.34
C LEU A 55 -3.42 -11.90 -0.40
N LEU A 56 -3.50 -10.90 0.49
CA LEU A 56 -4.59 -9.94 0.50
C LEU A 56 -4.57 -9.04 -0.75
N ALA A 57 -3.42 -8.51 -1.13
CA ALA A 57 -3.30 -7.65 -2.31
C ALA A 57 -3.59 -8.40 -3.61
N VAL A 58 -2.97 -9.57 -3.81
CA VAL A 58 -3.21 -10.43 -4.98
C VAL A 58 -4.65 -10.92 -4.99
N GLY A 59 -5.18 -11.35 -3.83
CA GLY A 59 -6.56 -11.80 -3.69
C GLY A 59 -7.56 -10.72 -4.08
N LEU A 60 -7.37 -9.48 -3.62
CA LEU A 60 -8.23 -8.34 -4.00
C LEU A 60 -8.14 -8.01 -5.49
N LEU A 61 -6.93 -7.99 -6.06
CA LEU A 61 -6.74 -7.70 -7.49
C LEU A 61 -7.38 -8.77 -8.37
N LEU A 62 -7.20 -10.05 -8.04
CA LEU A 62 -7.82 -11.17 -8.76
C LEU A 62 -9.34 -11.20 -8.58
N LEU A 63 -9.83 -10.91 -7.37
CA LEU A 63 -11.27 -10.83 -7.11
C LEU A 63 -11.91 -9.70 -7.91
N ALA A 64 -11.26 -8.55 -8.00
CA ALA A 64 -11.73 -7.45 -8.84
C ALA A 64 -11.74 -7.85 -10.31
N LEU A 65 -10.66 -8.44 -10.82
CA LEU A 65 -10.61 -8.96 -12.20
C LEU A 65 -11.75 -9.96 -12.49
N ALA A 66 -12.08 -10.83 -11.53
CA ALA A 66 -13.16 -11.80 -11.68
C ALA A 66 -14.58 -11.20 -11.60
N THR A 67 -14.74 -10.04 -10.95
CA THR A 67 -16.06 -9.43 -10.69
C THR A 67 -16.35 -8.23 -11.58
N THR A 68 -15.33 -7.61 -12.16
CA THR A 68 -15.45 -6.41 -13.00
C THR A 68 -14.97 -6.68 -14.42
N ALA A 69 -15.86 -6.51 -15.40
CA ALA A 69 -15.45 -6.50 -16.80
C ALA A 69 -14.56 -5.28 -17.09
N PRO A 70 -13.60 -5.39 -18.03
CA PRO A 70 -12.70 -4.29 -18.39
C PRO A 70 -13.50 -3.06 -18.82
N PRO A 71 -13.43 -1.93 -18.09
CA PRO A 71 -14.20 -0.75 -18.43
C PRO A 71 -13.64 -0.13 -19.71
N ALA A 72 -14.53 0.28 -20.62
CA ALA A 72 -14.16 1.17 -21.71
C ALA A 72 -14.00 2.59 -21.15
N TRP A 73 -12.83 2.88 -20.60
CA TRP A 73 -12.52 4.21 -20.08
C TRP A 73 -12.49 5.22 -21.22
N GLY A 74 -13.42 6.19 -21.20
CA GLY A 74 -13.30 7.37 -22.06
C GLY A 74 -12.03 8.16 -21.69
N THR A 75 -11.47 8.91 -22.64
CA THR A 75 -10.18 9.62 -22.51
C THR A 75 -10.06 10.47 -21.23
N TYR A 76 -11.17 11.05 -20.76
CA TYR A 76 -11.19 11.99 -19.63
C TYR A 76 -11.60 11.38 -18.28
N VAL A 77 -12.14 10.16 -18.26
CA VAL A 77 -12.67 9.56 -17.01
C VAL A 77 -11.54 9.19 -16.03
N PRO A 78 -10.43 8.56 -16.46
CA PRO A 78 -9.32 8.23 -15.56
C PRO A 78 -8.65 9.47 -14.95
N SER A 79 -8.49 10.54 -15.73
CA SER A 79 -7.88 11.80 -15.25
C SER A 79 -8.79 12.50 -14.24
N ALA A 80 -10.10 12.50 -14.45
CA ALA A 80 -11.08 12.98 -13.47
C ALA A 80 -11.04 12.18 -12.16
N ILE A 81 -10.97 10.84 -12.24
CA ILE A 81 -10.88 10.01 -11.03
C ILE A 81 -9.56 10.23 -10.29
N LEU A 82 -8.44 10.34 -11.01
CA LEU A 82 -7.14 10.59 -10.39
C LEU A 82 -7.07 11.96 -9.72
N THR A 83 -7.63 13.00 -10.32
CA THR A 83 -7.72 14.34 -9.70
C THR A 83 -8.64 14.34 -8.47
N VAL A 84 -9.79 13.65 -8.53
CA VAL A 84 -10.66 13.47 -7.36
C VAL A 84 -9.95 12.68 -6.25
N MET A 85 -9.25 11.60 -6.57
CA MET A 85 -8.50 10.83 -5.57
C MET A 85 -7.33 11.63 -5.00
N ALA A 86 -6.61 12.42 -5.80
CA ALA A 86 -5.54 13.29 -5.34
C ALA A 86 -6.04 14.41 -4.41
N THR A 87 -7.17 15.03 -4.75
CA THR A 87 -7.81 16.04 -3.89
C THR A 87 -8.29 15.43 -2.58
N VAL A 88 -9.01 14.31 -2.62
CA VAL A 88 -9.45 13.57 -1.41
C VAL A 88 -8.24 13.17 -0.56
N TYR A 89 -7.15 12.72 -1.20
CA TYR A 89 -5.91 12.36 -0.51
C TYR A 89 -5.29 13.56 0.22
N ILE A 90 -5.15 14.72 -0.43
CA ILE A 90 -4.66 15.95 0.21
C ILE A 90 -5.58 16.39 1.34
N VAL A 91 -6.89 16.46 1.10
CA VAL A 91 -7.87 16.95 2.08
C VAL A 91 -7.90 16.06 3.31
N SER A 92 -7.90 14.73 3.11
CA SER A 92 -7.81 13.74 4.19
C SER A 92 -6.55 13.95 5.05
N ARG A 93 -5.43 14.34 4.42
CA ARG A 93 -4.18 14.65 5.13
C ARG A 93 -4.19 15.99 5.85
N VAL A 94 -4.78 17.03 5.27
CA VAL A 94 -4.87 18.36 5.88
C VAL A 94 -5.82 18.35 7.08
N GLN A 95 -6.92 17.62 7.00
CA GLN A 95 -7.92 17.56 8.07
C GLN A 95 -7.61 16.53 9.17
N TYR A 96 -6.50 15.78 9.06
CA TYR A 96 -6.07 14.73 9.99
C TYR A 96 -7.26 13.95 10.58
N ILE A 97 -8.17 13.53 9.70
CA ILE A 97 -9.28 12.69 10.11
C ILE A 97 -8.63 11.36 10.50
N PRO A 98 -8.85 10.84 11.73
CA PRO A 98 -8.40 9.51 12.07
C PRO A 98 -9.19 8.52 11.21
N VAL A 99 -8.68 8.25 10.01
CA VAL A 99 -9.38 7.41 9.05
C VAL A 99 -9.33 5.98 9.59
N PRO A 100 -10.49 5.33 9.80
CA PRO A 100 -10.57 4.00 10.38
C PRO A 100 -9.79 3.03 9.50
N HIS A 101 -8.86 2.29 10.11
CA HIS A 101 -8.13 1.25 9.40
C HIS A 101 -9.14 0.17 9.00
N LEU A 102 -9.11 -0.26 7.75
CA LEU A 102 -9.98 -1.35 7.30
C LEU A 102 -9.42 -2.66 7.86
N GLU A 103 -9.99 -3.05 8.99
CA GLU A 103 -9.66 -4.27 9.71
C GLU A 103 -10.36 -5.48 9.06
N PHE A 104 -9.85 -5.97 7.92
CA PHE A 104 -10.42 -7.17 7.28
C PHE A 104 -10.38 -8.39 8.21
N HIS A 105 -9.50 -8.41 9.20
CA HIS A 105 -9.47 -9.45 10.20
C HIS A 105 -10.78 -9.53 11.01
N LYS A 106 -11.50 -8.43 11.26
CA LYS A 106 -12.79 -8.46 11.98
C LYS A 106 -13.91 -9.14 11.20
N LEU A 107 -13.78 -9.28 9.89
CA LEU A 107 -14.75 -10.00 9.06
C LEU A 107 -14.68 -11.52 9.24
N ILE A 108 -13.58 -12.06 9.78
CA ILE A 108 -13.37 -13.50 9.96
C ILE A 108 -13.66 -13.89 11.42
N PRO A 109 -14.63 -14.78 11.69
CA PRO A 109 -14.90 -15.24 13.05
C PRO A 109 -13.66 -15.94 13.63
N GLY A 110 -13.19 -15.46 14.80
CA GLY A 110 -12.03 -16.02 15.51
C GLY A 110 -10.68 -15.31 15.28
N SER A 111 -10.65 -14.21 14.53
CA SER A 111 -9.41 -13.47 14.19
C SER A 111 -8.65 -12.86 15.37
N ALA A 112 -9.30 -12.69 16.52
CA ALA A 112 -8.66 -12.20 17.75
C ALA A 112 -7.53 -13.12 18.24
N ARG A 113 -7.50 -14.40 17.81
CA ARG A 113 -6.46 -15.37 18.16
C ARG A 113 -5.29 -15.41 17.17
N LEU A 114 -5.34 -14.64 16.09
CA LEU A 114 -4.30 -14.65 15.06
C LEU A 114 -3.02 -13.93 15.54
N PRO A 115 -1.84 -14.32 15.03
CA PRO A 115 -0.60 -13.60 15.31
C PRO A 115 -0.70 -12.15 14.86
N HIS A 116 -0.02 -11.25 15.58
CA HIS A 116 -0.09 -9.81 15.31
C HIS A 116 0.39 -9.44 13.89
N ALA A 117 1.35 -10.18 13.33
CA ALA A 117 1.78 -10.03 11.94
C ALA A 117 0.65 -10.31 10.94
N VAL A 118 -0.22 -11.28 11.23
CA VAL A 118 -1.37 -11.62 10.38
C VAL A 118 -2.46 -10.56 10.50
N GLN A 119 -2.73 -10.07 11.71
CA GLN A 119 -3.68 -8.98 11.91
C GLN A 119 -3.24 -7.72 11.16
N LEU A 120 -1.95 -7.36 11.26
CA LEU A 120 -1.38 -6.20 10.58
C LEU A 120 -1.35 -6.38 9.06
N GLY A 121 -1.04 -7.57 8.56
CA GLY A 121 -1.09 -7.88 7.13
C GLY A 121 -2.51 -7.88 6.55
N MET A 122 -3.51 -8.19 7.38
CA MET A 122 -4.94 -8.11 7.05
C MET A 122 -5.55 -6.73 7.31
N THR A 123 -4.82 -5.78 7.88
CA THR A 123 -5.28 -4.40 7.98
C THR A 123 -4.80 -3.62 6.77
N LEU A 124 -5.73 -3.09 5.97
CA LEU A 124 -5.38 -2.19 4.89
C LEU A 124 -5.43 -0.75 5.44
N PRO A 125 -4.29 -0.04 5.50
CA PRO A 125 -4.28 1.33 5.98
C PRO A 125 -5.13 2.19 5.06
N ALA A 126 -6.10 2.92 5.61
CA ALA A 126 -7.04 3.68 4.79
C ALA A 126 -6.37 4.79 3.94
N CYS A 127 -5.24 5.29 4.41
CA CYS A 127 -4.37 6.21 3.68
C CYS A 127 -3.77 5.61 2.39
N THR A 128 -3.58 4.28 2.34
CA THR A 128 -3.07 3.58 1.15
C THR A 128 -4.17 3.17 0.18
N LEU A 129 -5.44 3.33 0.58
CA LEU A 129 -6.61 2.92 -0.20
C LEU A 129 -6.70 3.65 -1.55
N PRO A 130 -6.53 4.99 -1.64
CA PRO A 130 -6.55 5.70 -2.92
C PRO A 130 -5.47 5.18 -3.88
N LEU A 131 -4.26 4.91 -3.35
CA LEU A 131 -3.15 4.38 -4.14
C LEU A 131 -3.45 2.96 -4.62
N PHE A 132 -4.01 2.11 -3.76
CA PHE A 132 -4.41 0.75 -4.13
C PHE A 132 -5.52 0.74 -5.18
N LEU A 133 -6.50 1.65 -5.10
CA LEU A 133 -7.55 1.80 -6.10
C LEU A 133 -7.00 2.16 -7.48
N ILE A 134 -5.92 2.92 -7.56
CA ILE A 134 -5.26 3.24 -8.83
C ILE A 134 -4.64 1.98 -9.43
N VAL A 135 -3.92 1.20 -8.64
CA VAL A 135 -3.36 -0.09 -9.09
C VAL A 135 -4.47 -1.05 -9.52
N LEU A 136 -5.57 -1.09 -8.76
CA LEU A 136 -6.77 -1.87 -9.06
C LEU A 136 -7.36 -1.48 -10.41
N GLY A 137 -7.58 -0.18 -10.64
CA GLY A 137 -8.12 0.34 -11.89
C GLY A 137 -7.24 -0.01 -13.08
N VAL A 138 -5.93 0.17 -12.97
CA VAL A 138 -4.96 -0.19 -14.02
C VAL A 138 -4.91 -1.71 -14.24
N THR A 139 -5.09 -2.51 -13.20
CA THR A 139 -5.10 -3.98 -13.33
C THR A 139 -6.34 -4.46 -14.07
N ILE A 140 -7.51 -3.90 -13.76
CA ILE A 140 -8.77 -4.21 -14.46
C ILE A 140 -8.68 -3.77 -15.93
N THR A 141 -8.00 -2.65 -16.24
CA THR A 141 -7.88 -2.20 -17.65
C THR A 141 -7.00 -3.11 -18.50
N LEU A 142 -5.97 -3.73 -17.91
CA LEU A 142 -5.07 -4.65 -18.61
C LEU A 142 -5.63 -6.07 -18.72
N ASP A 143 -6.70 -6.39 -17.98
CA ASP A 143 -7.41 -7.67 -17.97
C ASP A 143 -6.50 -8.93 -17.86
N SER A 144 -5.35 -8.78 -17.22
CA SER A 144 -4.31 -9.83 -17.18
C SER A 144 -4.08 -10.34 -15.76
N PRO A 145 -4.40 -11.61 -15.47
CA PRO A 145 -4.25 -12.18 -14.13
C PRO A 145 -2.77 -12.26 -13.72
N VAL A 146 -1.86 -12.49 -14.69
CA VAL A 146 -0.42 -12.54 -14.41
C VAL A 146 0.08 -11.18 -13.93
N LEU A 147 -0.37 -10.09 -14.56
CA LEU A 147 0.01 -8.73 -14.15
C LEU A 147 -0.62 -8.34 -12.82
N ALA A 148 -1.84 -8.82 -12.52
CA ALA A 148 -2.46 -8.66 -11.21
C ALA A 148 -1.60 -9.29 -10.09
N VAL A 149 -1.11 -10.52 -10.31
CA VAL A 149 -0.25 -11.23 -9.36
C VAL A 149 1.09 -10.51 -9.19
N VAL A 150 1.76 -10.17 -10.30
CA VAL A 150 3.07 -9.50 -10.27
C VAL A 150 2.96 -8.11 -9.64
N GLY A 151 1.94 -7.33 -10.00
CA GLY A 151 1.68 -6.01 -9.44
C GLY A 151 1.37 -6.07 -7.94
N GLY A 152 0.54 -7.02 -7.51
CA GLY A 152 0.23 -7.25 -6.10
C GLY A 152 1.46 -7.65 -5.28
N LEU A 153 2.30 -8.54 -5.81
CA LEU A 153 3.56 -8.94 -5.17
C LEU A 153 4.57 -7.78 -5.12
N ALA A 154 4.70 -7.00 -6.19
CA ALA A 154 5.57 -5.84 -6.23
C ALA A 154 5.12 -4.77 -5.22
N PHE A 155 3.83 -4.46 -5.17
CA PHE A 155 3.24 -3.52 -4.21
C PHE A 155 3.47 -4.00 -2.77
N ALA A 156 3.13 -5.26 -2.46
CA ALA A 156 3.30 -5.81 -1.13
C ALA A 156 4.78 -5.88 -0.71
N GLY A 157 5.66 -6.30 -1.62
CA GLY A 157 7.10 -6.40 -1.41
C GLY A 157 7.73 -5.05 -1.08
N LEU A 158 7.58 -4.06 -1.96
CA LEU A 158 8.15 -2.72 -1.74
C LEU A 158 7.56 -2.04 -0.50
N PHE A 159 6.29 -2.32 -0.20
CA PHE A 159 5.69 -1.82 1.02
C PHE A 159 6.30 -2.44 2.29
N THR A 160 6.58 -3.74 2.29
CA THR A 160 7.20 -4.42 3.45
C THR A 160 8.70 -4.25 3.55
N LEU A 161 9.39 -3.90 2.48
CA LEU A 161 10.85 -3.88 2.42
C LEU A 161 11.49 -2.93 3.45
N PRO A 162 11.02 -1.67 3.61
CA PRO A 162 11.60 -0.80 4.63
C PRO A 162 11.35 -1.32 6.06
N THR A 163 10.22 -1.99 6.29
CA THR A 163 9.87 -2.62 7.57
C THR A 163 10.82 -3.77 7.90
N ALA A 164 11.19 -4.55 6.88
CA ALA A 164 12.16 -5.63 6.97
C ALA A 164 13.53 -5.09 7.36
N VAL A 165 14.00 -4.06 6.66
CA VAL A 165 15.28 -3.41 6.94
C VAL A 165 15.30 -2.92 8.39
N MET A 166 14.27 -2.18 8.81
CA MET A 166 14.17 -1.64 10.17
C MET A 166 14.06 -2.71 11.26
N SER A 167 13.43 -3.84 10.96
CA SER A 167 13.35 -4.96 11.90
C SER A 167 14.69 -5.64 12.16
N VAL A 168 15.62 -5.56 11.19
CA VAL A 168 16.95 -6.19 11.26
C VAL A 168 18.00 -5.20 11.77
N THR A 169 17.97 -3.94 11.31
CA THR A 169 18.96 -2.92 11.71
C THR A 169 18.63 -2.26 13.04
N GLY A 170 17.40 -2.40 13.52
CA GLY A 170 16.87 -1.63 14.64
C GLY A 170 16.56 -0.19 14.26
N LEU A 171 15.88 0.52 15.17
CA LEU A 171 15.44 1.91 14.98
C LEU A 171 16.40 2.87 15.69
N SER A 172 17.38 3.42 14.96
CA SER A 172 18.28 4.46 15.49
C SER A 172 17.60 5.84 15.53
N GLU A 173 18.14 6.78 16.31
CA GLU A 173 17.64 8.17 16.35
C GLU A 173 17.67 8.84 14.96
N ALA A 174 18.72 8.56 14.17
CA ALA A 174 18.80 9.02 12.79
C ALA A 174 17.67 8.45 11.91
N GLY A 175 17.31 7.17 12.11
CA GLY A 175 16.18 6.54 11.43
C GLY A 175 14.83 7.15 11.79
N GLN A 176 14.62 7.53 13.05
CA GLN A 176 13.41 8.23 13.49
C GLN A 176 13.30 9.63 12.86
N CYS A 177 14.40 10.36 12.79
CA CYS A 177 14.45 11.68 12.15
C CYS A 177 14.14 11.58 10.65
N PHE A 178 14.75 10.61 9.96
CA PHE A 178 14.48 10.33 8.55
C PHE A 178 13.01 9.96 8.32
N LEU A 179 12.44 9.08 9.14
CA LEU A 179 11.03 8.70 9.04
C LEU A 179 10.11 9.90 9.24
N ARG A 180 10.37 10.74 10.24
CA ARG A 180 9.58 11.94 10.50
C ARG A 180 9.62 12.91 9.32
N TYR A 181 10.80 13.10 8.71
CA TYR A 181 10.93 13.95 7.52
C TYR A 181 10.21 13.33 6.31
N SER A 182 10.40 12.03 6.08
CA SER A 182 9.75 11.33 4.98
C SER A 182 8.23 11.32 5.09
N ALA A 183 7.67 11.26 6.30
CA ALA A 183 6.23 11.33 6.57
C ALA A 183 5.58 12.67 6.17
N LEU A 184 6.38 13.75 6.21
CA LEU A 184 5.99 15.09 5.79
C LEU A 184 6.15 15.29 4.28
N ALA A 185 7.20 14.71 3.69
CA ALA A 185 7.52 14.88 2.27
C ALA A 185 6.66 14.00 1.34
N THR A 186 6.44 12.73 1.71
CA THR A 186 5.73 11.78 0.84
C THR A 186 4.33 12.18 0.42
N PRO A 187 3.47 12.81 1.25
CA PRO A 187 2.14 13.22 0.82
C PRO A 187 2.18 14.27 -0.30
N CYS A 188 3.17 15.15 -0.25
CA CYS A 188 3.39 16.14 -1.30
C CYS A 188 3.89 15.45 -2.57
N ILE A 189 4.83 14.50 -2.44
CA ILE A 189 5.36 13.74 -3.58
C ILE A 189 4.26 12.89 -4.22
N THR A 190 3.45 12.16 -3.45
CA THR A 190 2.32 11.37 -3.96
C THR A 190 1.32 12.27 -4.65
N ALA A 191 0.92 13.39 -4.05
CA ALA A 191 -0.02 14.32 -4.66
C ALA A 191 0.50 14.87 -6.00
N VAL A 192 1.76 15.34 -6.04
CA VAL A 192 2.38 15.82 -7.28
C VAL A 192 2.41 14.72 -8.34
N LEU A 193 2.72 13.48 -7.95
CA LEU A 193 2.75 12.33 -8.86
C LEU A 193 1.35 11.99 -9.39
N LEU A 194 0.31 12.07 -8.55
CA LEU A 194 -1.09 11.83 -8.95
C LEU A 194 -1.62 12.93 -9.86
N TYR A 195 -1.39 14.20 -9.54
CA TYR A 195 -1.75 15.31 -10.41
C TYR A 195 -0.98 15.26 -11.72
N GLY A 196 0.33 14.96 -11.68
CA GLY A 196 1.15 14.80 -12.87
C GLY A 196 0.65 13.68 -13.78
N ALA A 197 0.30 12.53 -13.20
CA ALA A 197 -0.31 11.42 -13.95
C ALA A 197 -1.68 11.80 -14.54
N ALA A 198 -2.50 12.53 -13.80
CA ALA A 198 -3.80 12.98 -14.29
C ALA A 198 -3.67 13.96 -15.46
N VAL A 199 -2.71 14.90 -15.38
CA VAL A 199 -2.40 15.83 -16.47
C VAL A 199 -1.84 15.09 -17.68
N HIS A 200 -0.94 14.12 -17.47
CA HIS A 200 -0.37 13.33 -18.56
C HIS A 200 -1.40 12.46 -19.28
N LEU A 201 -2.49 12.06 -18.61
CA LEU A 201 -3.61 11.35 -19.23
C LEU A 201 -4.60 12.28 -19.95
N LEU A 202 -4.50 13.59 -19.73
CA LEU A 202 -5.38 14.60 -20.32
C LEU A 202 -4.81 15.16 -21.64
N PHE A 203 -3.49 15.07 -21.83
CA PHE A 203 -2.76 15.43 -23.05
C PHE A 203 -2.41 14.18 -23.87
#